data_AF-A0A3P6VAJ4-F1
#
_entry.id   AF-A0A3P6VAJ4-F1
#
_cell.length_a   1.000
_cell.length_b   1.000
_cell.length_c   1.000
_cell.angle_alpha   90.00
_cell.angle_beta   90.00
_cell.angle_gamma   90.00
#
_symmetry.space_group_name_H-M   'P 1'
#
loop_
_entity.id
_entity.type
_entity.pdbx_description
1 polymer ?
#
loop_
_entity_poly.entity_id
_entity_poly.type
_entity_poly.pdbx_seq_one_letter_code
_entity_poly.pdbx_strand_id
1 'polypeptide(L)'
;MKLQIKVDENGKIIDAKFKTFGCGSAIASSSLASEWIKGKTTEYASKVRNDEIAKELCLPPVKLHCSMLAQDAIQAALKDYKKKQKKLNG
;
A
#
# COMPACT_ATOMS: atom_id res chain seq x y z
N MET A 1 5.73 -8.69 1.68
CA MET A 1 5.68 -7.74 0.54
C MET A 1 6.47 -6.49 0.89
N LYS A 2 7.20 -5.91 -0.07
CA LYS A 2 7.85 -4.62 0.08
C LYS A 2 7.20 -3.65 -0.89
N LEU A 3 6.57 -2.59 -0.36
CA LEU A 3 5.99 -1.50 -1.14
C LEU A 3 6.84 -0.25 -0.92
N GLN A 4 7.16 0.44 -2.00
CA GLN A 4 7.89 1.70 -1.98
C GLN A 4 7.05 2.75 -2.70
N ILE A 5 6.97 3.93 -2.10
CA ILE A 5 6.22 5.05 -2.62
C ILE A 5 7.16 6.23 -2.83
N LYS A 6 6.92 7.00 -3.88
CA LYS A 6 7.52 8.30 -4.13
C LYS A 6 6.44 9.34 -3.89
N VAL A 7 6.71 10.27 -2.97
CA VAL A 7 5.78 11.33 -2.57
C VAL A 7 6.38 12.66 -3.01
N ASP A 8 5.55 13.55 -3.56
CA ASP A 8 5.94 14.93 -3.87
C ASP A 8 5.92 15.83 -2.62
N GLU A 9 6.24 17.11 -2.82
CA GLU A 9 6.28 18.12 -1.75
C GLU A 9 4.89 18.41 -1.14
N ASN A 10 3.82 18.13 -1.89
CA ASN A 10 2.44 18.36 -1.47
C ASN A 10 1.82 17.15 -0.75
N GLY A 11 2.59 16.08 -0.51
CA GLY A 11 2.11 14.87 0.14
C GLY A 11 1.32 13.94 -0.78
N LYS A 12 1.45 14.08 -2.11
CA LYS A 12 0.82 13.21 -3.11
C LYS A 12 1.79 12.12 -3.55
N ILE A 13 1.32 10.89 -3.61
CA ILE A 13 2.07 9.73 -4.09
C ILE A 13 2.12 9.79 -5.61
N ILE A 14 3.26 10.16 -6.18
CA ILE A 14 3.45 10.26 -7.63
C ILE A 14 3.84 8.93 -8.27
N ASP A 15 4.42 8.02 -7.49
CA ASP A 15 4.75 6.67 -7.96
C ASP A 15 4.69 5.66 -6.82
N ALA A 16 4.31 4.43 -7.14
CA ALA A 16 4.23 3.32 -6.20
C ALA A 16 4.71 2.03 -6.88
N LYS A 17 5.71 1.37 -6.29
CA LYS A 17 6.27 0.12 -6.81
C LYS A 17 6.29 -0.93 -5.71
N PHE A 18 5.96 -2.16 -6.05
CA PHE A 18 5.97 -3.27 -5.11
C PHE A 18 6.88 -4.40 -5.59
N LYS A 19 7.43 -5.14 -4.63
CA LYS A 19 8.03 -6.44 -4.83
C LYS A 19 7.40 -7.40 -3.84
N THR A 20 6.78 -8.45 -4.36
CA THR A 20 6.06 -9.43 -3.54
C THR A 20 6.42 -10.84 -3.97
N PHE A 21 6.41 -11.76 -3.02
CA PHE A 21 6.59 -13.19 -3.23
C PHE A 21 5.42 -13.87 -2.54
N GLY A 22 4.66 -14.68 -3.27
CA GLY A 22 3.47 -15.32 -2.75
C GLY A 22 2.57 -15.86 -3.86
N CYS A 23 1.41 -16.39 -3.48
CA CYS A 23 0.42 -16.89 -4.42
C CYS A 23 -0.20 -15.77 -5.27
N GLY A 24 -0.88 -16.13 -6.36
CA GLY A 24 -1.51 -15.17 -7.28
C GLY A 24 -2.39 -14.12 -6.58
N SER A 25 -3.14 -14.51 -5.56
CA SER A 25 -3.96 -13.58 -4.75
C SER A 25 -3.13 -12.52 -4.04
N ALA A 26 -1.94 -12.86 -3.54
CA ALA A 26 -1.02 -11.91 -2.91
C ALA A 26 -0.43 -10.94 -3.94
N ILE A 27 -0.09 -11.43 -5.14
CA ILE A 27 0.39 -10.60 -6.25
C ILE A 27 -0.70 -9.63 -6.70
N ALA A 28 -1.93 -10.12 -6.92
CA ALA A 28 -3.08 -9.31 -7.30
C ALA A 28 -3.41 -8.24 -6.25
N SER A 29 -3.45 -8.62 -4.96
CA SER A 29 -3.69 -7.68 -3.86
C SER A 29 -2.61 -6.59 -3.77
N SER A 30 -1.33 -6.98 -3.95
CA SER A 30 -0.22 -6.03 -3.93
C SER A 30 -0.28 -5.05 -5.11
N SER A 31 -0.63 -5.56 -6.30
CA SER A 31 -0.75 -4.77 -7.53
C SER A 31 -1.91 -3.78 -7.46
N LEU A 32 -3.07 -4.25 -6.99
CA LEU A 32 -4.24 -3.39 -6.81
C LEU A 32 -3.95 -2.27 -5.81
N ALA A 33 -3.35 -2.63 -4.68
CA ALA A 33 -2.96 -1.67 -3.64
C ALA A 33 -2.00 -0.59 -4.16
N SER A 34 -1.00 -0.94 -4.99
CA SER A 34 -0.08 0.04 -5.57
C SER A 34 -0.78 1.01 -6.54
N GLU A 35 -1.71 0.51 -7.35
CA GLU A 35 -2.46 1.36 -8.29
C GLU A 35 -3.43 2.29 -7.54
N TRP A 36 -4.12 1.79 -6.50
CA TRP A 36 -5.07 2.59 -5.72
C TRP A 36 -4.46 3.79 -5.01
N ILE A 37 -3.24 3.66 -4.51
CA ILE A 37 -2.56 4.75 -3.81
C ILE A 37 -1.83 5.70 -4.76
N LYS A 38 -1.55 5.27 -6.00
CA LYS A 38 -0.85 6.11 -6.98
C LYS A 38 -1.73 7.29 -7.39
N GLY A 39 -1.14 8.48 -7.37
CA GLY A 39 -1.84 9.74 -7.63
C GLY A 39 -2.73 10.23 -6.48
N LYS A 40 -2.74 9.56 -5.32
CA LYS A 40 -3.52 9.95 -4.13
C LYS A 40 -2.62 10.55 -3.05
N THR A 41 -3.23 11.19 -2.05
CA THR A 41 -2.50 11.75 -0.91
C THR A 41 -2.12 10.66 0.10
N THR A 42 -1.12 10.94 0.93
CA THR A 42 -0.72 10.00 2.00
C THR A 42 -1.84 9.74 3.01
N GLU A 43 -2.74 10.71 3.21
CA GLU A 43 -3.93 10.56 4.05
C GLU A 43 -4.92 9.58 3.45
N TYR A 44 -5.18 9.68 2.13
CA TYR A 44 -6.02 8.72 1.43
C TYR A 44 -5.43 7.31 1.52
N ALA A 45 -4.13 7.17 1.25
CA ALA A 45 -3.45 5.88 1.32
C ALA A 45 -3.53 5.25 2.72
N SER A 46 -3.53 6.05 3.79
CA SER A 46 -3.69 5.54 5.16
C SER A 46 -5.07 4.99 5.49
N LYS A 47 -6.10 5.36 4.70
CA LYS A 47 -7.48 4.92 4.86
C LYS A 47 -7.82 3.68 4.06
N VAL A 48 -6.94 3.23 3.17
CA VAL A 48 -7.15 1.99 2.39
C VAL A 48 -7.22 0.81 3.34
N ARG A 49 -8.28 0.01 3.24
CA ARG A 49 -8.51 -1.14 4.10
C ARG A 49 -8.48 -2.47 3.34
N ASN A 50 -8.20 -3.55 4.07
CA ASN A 50 -8.08 -4.89 3.54
C ASN A 50 -9.43 -5.49 3.09
N ASP A 51 -10.53 -5.04 3.69
CA ASP A 51 -11.90 -5.42 3.34
C ASP A 51 -12.27 -4.91 1.94
N GLU A 52 -11.91 -3.66 1.61
CA GLU A 52 -12.10 -3.07 0.29
C GLU A 52 -11.29 -3.82 -0.79
N ILE A 53 -10.00 -4.10 -0.52
CA ILE A 53 -9.13 -4.86 -1.43
C ILE A 53 -9.67 -6.29 -1.63
N ALA A 54 -10.11 -6.95 -0.57
CA ALA A 54 -10.65 -8.31 -0.65
C ALA A 54 -11.95 -8.35 -1.44
N LYS A 55 -12.81 -7.35 -1.26
CA LYS A 55 -14.08 -7.23 -1.99
C LYS A 55 -13.85 -7.00 -3.47
N GLU A 56 -12.94 -6.09 -3.82
CA GLU A 56 -12.61 -5.79 -5.23
C GLU A 56 -12.09 -7.03 -5.97
N LEU A 57 -11.22 -7.80 -5.31
CA LEU A 57 -10.64 -9.02 -5.88
C LEU A 57 -11.51 -10.27 -5.67
N CYS A 58 -12.72 -10.13 -5.11
CA CYS A 58 -13.62 -11.23 -4.78
C CYS A 58 -12.90 -12.39 -4.05
N LEU A 59 -12.03 -12.07 -3.09
CA LEU A 59 -11.20 -13.07 -2.42
C LEU A 59 -12.07 -13.98 -1.55
N PRO A 60 -11.90 -15.31 -1.64
CA PRO A 60 -12.58 -16.22 -0.73
C PRO A 60 -12.05 -16.03 0.71
N PRO A 61 -12.82 -16.39 1.75
CA PRO A 61 -12.45 -16.19 3.15
C PRO A 61 -11.04 -16.71 3.53
N VAL A 62 -10.63 -17.84 2.94
CA VAL A 62 -9.31 -18.45 3.15
C VAL A 62 -8.11 -17.62 2.63
N LYS A 63 -8.35 -16.64 1.75
CA LYS A 63 -7.31 -15.79 1.13
C LYS A 63 -7.33 -14.34 1.63
N LEU A 64 -8.13 -13.99 2.64
CA LEU A 64 -8.18 -12.63 3.21
C LEU A 64 -6.83 -12.16 3.75
N HIS A 65 -5.95 -13.06 4.18
CA HIS A 65 -4.58 -12.71 4.59
C HIS A 65 -3.77 -12.01 3.47
N CYS A 66 -4.10 -12.27 2.20
CA CYS A 66 -3.44 -11.63 1.07
C CYS A 66 -3.79 -10.13 0.97
N SER A 67 -5.02 -9.74 1.31
CA SER A 67 -5.41 -8.34 1.32
C SER A 67 -4.88 -7.61 2.56
N MET A 68 -4.81 -8.29 3.70
CA MET A 68 -4.18 -7.74 4.92
C MET A 68 -2.70 -7.41 4.66
N LEU A 69 -1.97 -8.31 4.00
CA LEU A 69 -0.56 -8.10 3.67
C LEU A 69 -0.34 -6.88 2.75
N ALA A 70 -1.29 -6.57 1.88
CA ALA A 70 -1.25 -5.37 1.05
C ALA A 70 -1.51 -4.09 1.87
N GLN A 71 -2.50 -4.11 2.76
CA GLN A 71 -2.78 -3.01 3.70
C GLN A 71 -1.57 -2.71 4.60
N ASP A 72 -1.00 -3.75 5.22
CA ASP A 72 0.14 -3.61 6.13
C ASP A 72 1.36 -3.02 5.42
N ALA A 73 1.57 -3.40 4.16
CA ALA A 73 2.64 -2.85 3.35
C ALA A 73 2.43 -1.37 2.99
N ILE A 74 1.19 -0.92 2.75
CA ILE A 74 0.86 0.50 2.60
C ILE A 74 1.19 1.26 3.89
N GLN A 75 0.70 0.77 5.03
CA GLN A 75 0.94 1.41 6.33
C GLN A 75 2.44 1.48 6.66
N ALA A 76 3.19 0.41 6.38
CA ALA A 76 4.63 0.37 6.58
C ALA A 76 5.36 1.39 5.69
N ALA A 77 5.00 1.52 4.41
CA ALA A 77 5.59 2.49 3.50
C ALA A 77 5.30 3.94 3.94
N LEU A 78 4.09 4.23 4.38
CA LEU A 78 3.71 5.55 4.92
C LEU A 78 4.44 5.86 6.23
N LYS A 79 4.61 4.88 7.11
CA LYS A 79 5.37 5.03 8.37
C LYS A 79 6.85 5.31 8.10
N ASP A 80 7.45 4.62 7.13
CA ASP A 80 8.83 4.87 6.69
C ASP A 80 8.99 6.29 6.12
N TYR A 81 8.07 6.72 5.24
CA TYR A 81 8.04 8.09 4.73
C TYR A 81 7.97 9.13 5.86
N LYS A 82 7.03 8.99 6.80
CA LYS A 82 6.90 9.91 7.95
C LYS A 82 8.15 9.95 8.83
N LYS A 83 8.80 8.80 9.05
CA LYS A 83 10.08 8.74 9.79
C LYS A 83 11.20 9.48 9.08
N LYS A 84 11.31 9.35 7.76
CA LYS A 84 12.32 10.06 6.96
C LYS A 84 12.09 11.57 6.98
N GLN A 85 10.85 12.02 6.82
CA GLN A 85 10.50 13.44 6.93
C GLN A 85 10.92 14.05 8.28
N LYS A 86 10.68 13.35 9.40
CA LYS A 86 11.14 13.80 10.72
C LYS A 86 12.67 13.91 10.84
N LYS A 87 13.41 13.03 10.17
CA LYS A 87 14.89 13.05 10.18
C LYS A 87 15.47 14.15 9.29
N LEU A 88 14.76 14.57 8.24
CA LEU A 88 15.18 15.69 7.39
C LEU A 88 14.93 17.06 8.04
N ASN A 89 13.96 17.15 8.95
CA ASN A 89 13.52 18.39 9.60
C ASN A 89 14.14 18.61 11.00
N GLY A 90 15.11 17.80 11.42
CA GLY A 90 15.80 17.91 12.71
C GLY A 90 17.30 17.78 12.54
#